data_AF-B6G0T1-F1
#
_entry.id   AF-B6G0T1-F1
#
_cell.length_a   1.000
_cell.length_b   1.000
_cell.length_c   1.000
_cell.angle_alpha   90.00
_cell.angle_beta   90.00
_cell.angle_gamma   90.00
#
_symmetry.space_group_name_H-M   'P 1'
#
loop_
_entity.id
_entity.type
_entity.pdbx_description
1 polymer ?
#
loop_
_entity_poly.entity_id
_entity_poly.type
_entity_poly.pdbx_seq_one_letter_code
_entity_poly.pdbx_strand_id
1 'polypeptide(L)'
;MVMLYYKYKENLSKRQGSLERRNVMSRDEILRKSREQMEDEGVIYAENTGRRYGFIGLSITLAAYMILALFNGGNYCIPMSFWCAFTGSECIGRYKSNSQKSELLGGIILCLSAIAFFLSYVLRDLLKVI
;
A
#
# COMPACT_ATOMS: atom_id res chain seq x y z
N MET A 1 42.34 -28.23 -38.32
CA MET A 1 40.88 -27.99 -38.21
C MET A 1 40.24 -28.77 -37.04
N VAL A 2 40.47 -30.08 -36.91
CA VAL A 2 39.90 -30.94 -35.85
C VAL A 2 40.23 -30.47 -34.43
N MET A 3 41.46 -30.03 -34.17
CA MET A 3 41.91 -29.58 -32.85
C MET A 3 41.20 -28.29 -32.37
N LEU A 4 40.86 -27.39 -33.31
CA LEU A 4 40.08 -26.18 -33.01
C LEU A 4 38.64 -26.54 -32.62
N TYR A 5 38.06 -27.55 -33.24
CA TYR A 5 36.71 -28.04 -32.91
C TYR A 5 36.64 -28.61 -31.50
N TYR A 6 37.62 -29.43 -31.08
CA TYR A 6 37.68 -29.95 -29.72
C TYR A 6 37.87 -28.84 -28.67
N LYS A 7 38.78 -27.89 -28.93
CA LYS A 7 38.99 -26.74 -28.04
C LYS A 7 37.74 -25.86 -27.93
N TYR A 8 36.98 -25.70 -29.01
CA TYR A 8 35.70 -24.99 -28.99
C TYR A 8 34.66 -25.72 -28.13
N LYS A 9 34.50 -27.03 -28.31
CA LYS A 9 33.54 -27.85 -27.55
C LYS A 9 33.84 -27.85 -26.04
N GLU A 10 35.11 -27.91 -25.67
CA GLU A 10 35.55 -27.84 -24.28
C GLU A 10 35.20 -26.48 -23.63
N ASN A 11 35.43 -25.37 -24.33
CA ASN A 11 35.06 -24.03 -23.86
C ASN A 11 33.55 -23.83 -23.72
N LEU A 12 32.76 -24.43 -24.62
CA LEU A 12 31.29 -24.42 -24.51
C LEU A 12 30.81 -25.12 -23.24
N SER A 13 31.34 -26.32 -22.98
CA SER A 13 31.01 -27.10 -21.79
C SER A 13 31.39 -26.36 -20.50
N LYS A 14 32.57 -25.74 -20.45
CA LYS A 14 32.99 -24.90 -19.31
C LYS A 14 32.07 -23.70 -19.09
N ARG A 15 31.60 -23.05 -20.15
CA ARG A 15 30.63 -21.95 -20.07
C ARG A 15 29.27 -22.42 -19.56
N GLN A 16 28.77 -23.56 -20.05
CA GLN A 16 27.51 -24.13 -19.57
C GLN A 16 27.57 -24.47 -18.08
N GLY A 17 28.62 -25.15 -17.61
CA GLY A 17 28.77 -25.45 -16.18
C GLY A 17 29.02 -24.21 -15.30
N SER A 18 29.52 -23.11 -15.86
CA SER A 18 29.61 -21.81 -15.16
C SER A 18 28.25 -21.14 -15.01
N LEU A 19 27.44 -21.14 -16.08
CA LEU A 19 26.08 -20.60 -16.08
C LEU A 19 25.17 -21.39 -15.13
N GLU A 20 25.26 -22.71 -15.14
CA GLU A 20 24.47 -23.59 -14.28
C GLU A 20 24.79 -23.36 -12.81
N ARG A 21 26.08 -23.29 -12.45
CA ARG A 21 26.51 -22.94 -11.08
C ARG A 21 26.04 -21.55 -10.65
N ARG A 22 26.08 -20.56 -11.55
CA ARG A 22 25.57 -19.21 -11.26
C ARG A 22 24.07 -19.21 -11.00
N ASN A 23 23.32 -20.00 -11.76
CA ASN A 23 21.88 -20.13 -11.62
C ASN A 23 21.50 -20.82 -10.29
N VAL A 24 22.23 -21.88 -9.92
CA VAL A 24 22.08 -22.55 -8.61
C VAL A 24 22.36 -21.58 -7.47
N MET A 25 23.46 -20.81 -7.53
CA MET A 25 23.81 -19.84 -6.49
C MET A 25 22.77 -18.71 -6.38
N SER A 26 22.28 -18.21 -7.52
CA SER A 26 21.18 -17.23 -7.57
C SER A 26 19.91 -17.77 -6.90
N ARG A 27 19.55 -19.02 -7.19
CA ARG A 27 18.39 -19.68 -6.57
C ARG A 27 18.57 -19.84 -5.06
N ASP A 28 19.73 -20.30 -4.62
CA ASP A 28 20.00 -20.53 -3.20
C ASP A 28 20.04 -19.22 -2.41
N GLU A 29 20.57 -18.14 -3.01
CA GLU A 29 20.54 -16.81 -2.40
C GLU A 29 19.11 -16.26 -2.28
N ILE A 30 18.27 -16.44 -3.30
CA ILE A 30 16.84 -16.07 -3.27
C ILE A 30 16.11 -16.86 -2.18
N LEU A 31 16.30 -18.18 -2.13
CA LEU A 31 15.67 -19.04 -1.13
C LEU A 31 16.14 -18.71 0.28
N ARG A 32 17.42 -18.35 0.47
CA ARG A 32 17.94 -17.91 1.76
C ARG A 32 17.31 -16.60 2.20
N LYS A 33 17.25 -15.59 1.31
CA LYS A 33 16.58 -14.31 1.60
C LYS A 33 15.09 -14.47 1.91
N SER A 34 14.38 -15.32 1.16
CA SER A 34 12.98 -15.64 1.43
C SER A 34 12.78 -16.27 2.81
N ARG A 35 13.66 -17.18 3.23
CA ARG A 35 13.64 -17.77 4.58
C ARG A 35 14.00 -16.78 5.68
N GLU A 36 14.93 -15.87 5.43
CA GLU A 36 15.33 -14.80 6.36
C GLU A 36 14.20 -13.77 6.55
N GLN A 37 13.40 -13.49 5.52
CA GLN A 37 12.31 -12.54 5.59
C GLN A 37 11.10 -13.05 6.39
N MET A 38 10.86 -14.38 6.44
CA MET A 38 9.76 -15.02 7.18
C MET A 38 8.36 -14.39 6.95
N GLU A 39 8.20 -13.58 5.90
CA GLU A 39 6.93 -12.95 5.52
C GLU A 39 6.16 -13.93 4.64
N ASP A 40 5.00 -14.37 5.12
CA ASP A 40 4.07 -15.16 4.32
C ASP A 40 3.30 -14.22 3.39
N GLU A 41 3.61 -14.28 2.09
CA GLU A 41 2.94 -13.50 1.05
C GLU A 41 1.41 -13.70 1.06
N GLY A 42 0.93 -14.89 1.45
CA GLY A 42 -0.49 -15.19 1.60
C GLY A 42 -1.14 -14.40 2.72
N VAL A 43 -0.44 -14.22 3.85
CA VAL A 43 -0.90 -13.40 4.98
C VAL A 43 -0.96 -11.92 4.58
N ILE A 44 0.10 -11.41 3.93
CA ILE A 44 0.14 -10.02 3.44
C ILE A 44 -0.98 -9.77 2.42
N TYR A 45 -1.22 -10.73 1.53
CA TYR A 45 -2.29 -10.64 0.54
C TYR A 45 -3.68 -10.62 1.20
N ALA A 46 -3.92 -11.49 2.19
CA ALA A 46 -5.16 -11.53 2.94
C ALA A 46 -5.40 -10.21 3.71
N GLU A 47 -4.38 -9.68 4.37
CA GLU A 47 -4.46 -8.38 5.06
C GLU A 47 -4.75 -7.22 4.10
N ASN A 48 -4.04 -7.15 2.96
CA ASN A 48 -4.28 -6.13 1.94
C ASN A 48 -5.70 -6.21 1.36
N THR A 49 -6.18 -7.42 1.12
CA THR A 49 -7.54 -7.66 0.63
C THR A 49 -8.57 -7.25 1.66
N GLY A 50 -8.36 -7.60 2.93
CA GLY A 50 -9.19 -7.16 4.05
C GLY A 50 -9.24 -5.63 4.18
N ARG A 51 -8.09 -4.94 4.12
CA ARG A 51 -8.02 -3.47 4.12
C ARG A 51 -8.83 -2.86 2.98
N ARG A 52 -8.73 -3.42 1.77
CA ARG A 52 -9.47 -2.93 0.60
C ARG A 52 -10.99 -3.04 0.78
N TYR A 53 -11.48 -4.20 1.24
CA TYR A 53 -12.91 -4.35 1.52
C TYR A 53 -13.36 -3.50 2.70
N GLY A 54 -12.52 -3.32 3.71
CA GLY A 54 -12.76 -2.41 4.83
C GLY A 54 -12.94 -0.96 4.38
N PHE A 55 -12.06 -0.47 3.50
CA PHE A 55 -12.19 0.86 2.89
C PHE A 55 -13.52 1.01 2.14
N ILE A 56 -13.86 0.03 1.29
CA ILE A 56 -15.12 0.04 0.52
C ILE A 56 -16.33 0.05 1.45
N GLY A 57 -16.35 -0.81 2.47
CA GLY A 57 -17.43 -0.86 3.45
C GLY A 57 -17.61 0.47 4.18
N LEU A 58 -16.51 1.03 4.68
CA LEU A 58 -16.52 2.33 5.36
C LEU A 58 -16.99 3.46 4.42
N SER A 59 -16.59 3.47 3.13
CA SER A 59 -17.08 4.44 2.13
C SER A 59 -18.59 4.36 1.97
N ILE A 60 -19.12 3.14 1.80
CA ILE A 60 -20.55 2.91 1.55
C ILE A 60 -21.36 3.34 2.77
N THR A 61 -20.92 2.96 3.97
CA THR A 61 -21.61 3.34 5.20
C THR A 61 -21.57 4.85 5.43
N LEU A 62 -20.43 5.50 5.16
CA LEU A 62 -20.35 6.96 5.22
C LEU A 62 -21.29 7.61 4.21
N ALA A 63 -21.33 7.14 2.96
CA ALA A 63 -22.24 7.69 1.95
C ALA A 63 -23.70 7.58 2.37
N ALA A 64 -24.11 6.42 2.91
CA ALA A 64 -25.45 6.24 3.47
C ALA A 64 -25.73 7.21 4.64
N TYR A 65 -24.77 7.39 5.54
CA TYR A 65 -24.87 8.36 6.62
C TYR A 65 -25.03 9.80 6.11
N MET A 66 -24.24 10.21 5.11
CA MET A 66 -24.30 11.55 4.53
C MET A 66 -25.67 11.84 3.93
N ILE A 67 -26.28 10.86 3.26
CA ILE A 67 -27.65 10.98 2.73
C ILE A 67 -28.65 11.21 3.87
N LEU A 68 -28.58 10.41 4.93
CA LEU A 68 -29.47 10.57 6.10
C LEU A 68 -29.26 11.91 6.81
N ALA A 69 -28.02 12.34 6.98
CA ALA A 69 -27.68 13.63 7.57
C ALA A 69 -28.24 14.80 6.74
N LEU A 70 -28.24 14.70 5.41
CA LEU A 70 -28.82 15.71 4.53
C LEU A 70 -30.33 15.87 4.76
N PHE A 71 -31.07 14.77 4.91
CA PHE A 71 -32.52 14.80 5.13
C PHE A 71 -32.91 15.24 6.54
N ASN A 72 -32.13 14.88 7.56
CA ASN A 72 -32.45 15.13 8.96
C ASN A 72 -31.77 16.39 9.54
N GLY A 73 -31.02 17.13 8.73
CA GLY A 73 -30.21 18.26 9.20
C GLY A 73 -29.10 17.84 10.18
N GLY A 74 -28.61 16.61 10.03
CA GLY A 74 -27.59 16.02 10.89
C GLY A 74 -26.19 16.58 10.65
N ASN A 75 -25.31 16.43 11.63
CA ASN A 75 -23.93 16.90 11.55
C ASN A 75 -23.04 15.90 10.80
N TYR A 76 -22.34 16.34 9.75
CA TYR A 76 -21.43 15.49 8.98
C TYR A 76 -19.94 15.68 9.33
N CYS A 77 -19.60 16.63 10.19
CA CYS A 77 -18.22 17.03 10.47
C CYS A 77 -17.42 15.90 11.12
N ILE A 78 -17.98 15.20 12.11
CA ILE A 78 -17.27 14.09 12.78
C ILE A 78 -17.02 12.90 11.84
N PRO A 79 -18.03 12.36 11.13
CA PRO A 79 -17.80 11.24 10.20
C PRO A 79 -16.85 11.60 9.07
N MET A 80 -16.94 12.82 8.52
CA MET A 80 -15.99 13.30 7.51
C MET A 80 -14.57 13.45 8.05
N SER A 81 -14.41 13.90 9.30
CA SER A 81 -13.09 13.98 9.94
C SER A 81 -12.42 12.59 9.99
N PHE A 82 -13.13 11.57 10.47
CA PHE A 82 -12.59 10.22 10.54
C PHE A 82 -12.28 9.63 9.16
N TRP A 83 -13.16 9.85 8.19
CA TRP A 83 -12.93 9.41 6.82
C TRP A 83 -11.67 10.04 6.22
N CYS A 84 -11.52 11.36 6.34
CA CYS A 84 -10.35 12.09 5.87
C CYS A 84 -9.06 11.65 6.59
N ALA A 85 -9.10 11.42 7.91
CA ALA A 85 -7.93 10.95 8.66
C ALA A 85 -7.49 9.55 8.22
N PHE A 86 -8.45 8.64 8.05
CA PHE A 86 -8.19 7.27 7.61
C PHE A 86 -7.62 7.24 6.18
N THR A 87 -8.31 7.88 5.23
CA THR A 87 -7.90 7.93 3.82
C THR A 87 -6.56 8.66 3.64
N GLY A 88 -6.34 9.76 4.36
CA GLY A 88 -5.08 10.49 4.33
C GLY A 88 -3.90 9.65 4.83
N SER A 89 -4.11 8.90 5.92
CA SER A 89 -3.11 7.98 6.46
C SER A 89 -2.80 6.83 5.49
N GLU A 90 -3.82 6.31 4.78
CA GLU A 90 -3.63 5.28 3.75
C GLU A 90 -2.78 5.79 2.57
N CYS A 91 -3.04 7.01 2.09
CA CYS A 91 -2.26 7.65 1.03
C CYS A 91 -0.78 7.85 1.44
N ILE A 92 -0.53 8.29 2.68
CA ILE A 92 0.83 8.42 3.21
C ILE A 92 1.52 7.04 3.30
N GLY A 93 0.79 6.00 3.75
CA GLY A 93 1.27 4.63 3.77
C GLY A 93 1.65 4.12 2.37
N ARG A 94 0.80 4.37 1.37
CA ARG A 94 1.05 4.01 -0.04
C ARG A 94 2.22 4.78 -0.64
N TYR A 95 2.42 6.04 -0.26
CA TYR A 95 3.59 6.81 -0.66
C TYR A 95 4.90 6.12 -0.24
N LYS A 96 4.95 5.53 0.97
CA LYS A 96 6.15 4.80 1.42
C LYS A 96 6.50 3.62 0.49
N SER A 97 5.51 2.96 -0.10
CA SER A 97 5.72 1.84 -1.03
C SER A 97 5.97 2.29 -2.46
N ASN A 98 5.20 3.24 -2.97
CA ASN A 98 5.19 3.60 -4.40
C ASN A 98 5.99 4.87 -4.73
N SER A 99 6.41 5.65 -3.71
CA SER A 99 7.12 6.93 -3.85
C SER A 99 6.45 7.97 -4.76
N GLN A 100 5.15 7.85 -5.01
CA GLN A 100 4.39 8.77 -5.85
C GLN A 100 4.03 10.05 -5.09
N LYS A 101 4.50 11.21 -5.58
CA LYS A 101 4.27 12.51 -4.92
C LYS A 101 2.79 12.90 -4.80
N SER A 102 1.95 12.43 -5.71
CA SER A 102 0.50 12.63 -5.68
C SER A 102 -0.15 12.04 -4.43
N GLU A 103 0.27 10.84 -4.04
CA GLU A 103 -0.21 10.15 -2.83
C GLU A 103 0.20 10.92 -1.56
N LEU A 104 1.43 11.43 -1.53
CA LEU A 104 1.90 12.24 -0.38
C LEU A 104 1.10 13.55 -0.25
N LEU A 105 0.93 14.28 -1.36
CA LEU A 105 0.20 15.55 -1.35
C LEU A 105 -1.27 15.33 -0.99
N GLY A 106 -1.91 14.33 -1.60
CA GLY A 106 -3.29 13.95 -1.28
C GLY A 106 -3.46 13.58 0.19
N GLY A 107 -2.52 12.78 0.73
CA GLY A 107 -2.52 12.39 2.13
C GLY A 107 -2.42 13.57 3.09
N ILE A 108 -1.52 14.53 2.83
CA ILE A 108 -1.37 15.74 3.65
C ILE A 108 -2.65 16.59 3.61
N ILE A 109 -3.22 16.80 2.42
CA ILE A 109 -4.46 17.59 2.26
C ILE A 109 -5.60 16.93 3.04
N LEU A 110 -5.76 15.62 2.92
CA LEU A 110 -6.80 14.87 3.65
C LEU A 110 -6.61 14.94 5.17
N CYS A 111 -5.39 14.81 5.67
CA CYS A 111 -5.11 14.98 7.10
C CYS A 111 -5.44 16.40 7.60
N LEU A 112 -5.13 17.43 6.81
CA LEU A 112 -5.51 18.81 7.14
C LEU A 112 -7.03 19.00 7.12
N SER A 113 -7.72 18.43 6.13
CA SER A 113 -9.18 18.42 6.08
C SER A 113 -9.80 17.73 7.29
N ALA A 114 -9.22 16.62 7.75
CA ALA A 114 -9.68 15.89 8.92
C ALA A 114 -9.67 16.77 10.18
N ILE A 115 -8.56 17.50 10.38
CA ILE A 115 -8.41 18.46 11.49
C ILE A 115 -9.42 19.60 11.35
N ALA A 116 -9.58 20.16 10.14
CA ALA A 116 -10.53 21.24 9.90
C ALA A 116 -11.98 20.84 10.18
N PHE A 117 -12.41 19.64 9.76
CA PHE A 117 -13.74 19.11 10.08
C PHE A 117 -13.92 18.87 11.58
N PHE A 118 -12.91 18.33 12.26
CA PHE A 118 -12.97 18.12 13.71
C PHE A 118 -13.10 19.45 14.47
N LEU A 119 -12.29 20.45 14.12
CA LEU A 119 -12.40 21.79 14.70
C LEU A 119 -13.75 22.42 14.42
N SER A 120 -14.30 22.23 13.22
CA SER A 120 -15.61 22.75 12.86
C SER A 120 -16.70 22.18 13.77
N TYR A 121 -16.65 20.88 14.07
CA TYR A 121 -17.55 20.25 15.04
C TYR A 121 -17.39 20.84 16.45
N VAL A 122 -16.15 20.96 16.93
CA VAL A 122 -15.87 21.50 18.26
C VAL A 122 -16.39 22.94 18.38
N LEU A 123 -16.15 23.77 17.37
CA LEU A 123 -16.52 25.19 17.42
C LEU A 123 -18.03 25.40 17.25
N ARG A 124 -18.68 24.66 16.35
CA ARG A 124 -20.10 24.82 16.01
C ARG A 124 -21.02 24.08 16.98
N ASP A 125 -20.81 22.78 17.16
CA ASP A 125 -21.76 21.92 17.87
C ASP A 125 -21.49 21.87 19.37
N LEU A 126 -20.20 21.82 19.76
CA LEU A 126 -19.82 21.72 21.17
C LEU A 126 -19.77 23.10 21.85
N LEU A 127 -19.03 24.04 21.26
CA LEU A 127 -18.80 25.36 21.87
C LEU A 127 -19.82 26.42 21.42
N LYS A 128 -20.55 26.19 20.32
CA LYS A 128 -21.54 27.13 19.76
C LYS A 128 -20.99 28.55 19.55
N VAL A 129 -19.71 28.64 19.21
CA VAL A 129 -18.98 29.91 19.01
C VAL A 129 -19.18 30.47 17.60
N ILE A 130 -19.50 29.60 16.64
CA ILE A 130 -19.67 29.90 15.21
C ILE A 130 -20.91 29.17 14.71
#